data_AF-A0A8D8CFB2-F1
#
_entry.id   AF-A0A8D8CFB2-F1
#
_cell.length_a   1.000
_cell.length_b   1.000
_cell.length_c   1.000
_cell.angle_alpha   90.00
_cell.angle_beta   90.00
_cell.angle_gamma   90.00
#
_symmetry.space_group_name_H-M   'P 1'
#
loop_
_entity.id
_entity.type
_entity.pdbx_description
1 polymer ?
#
loop_
_entity_poly.entity_id
_entity_poly.type
_entity_poly.pdbx_seq_one_letter_code
_entity_poly.pdbx_strand_id
1 'polypeptide(L)'
;MTSVMRIEDAEVATQEQYLRGLTKTFTGIEKPLKDAPQCGTLTELIAELHRVFAEDRVNIEYVNHLMMSYKSNAAEWRKFAKFDRYRYTRNLVDAGNGKFNLMLLCWNEGHASAIHDHADSHCFMKMLKGELTEVRYAWPKDATVNEDAAANIGQDPEDQEYSGDELEELSRTTLATNGVCYINDTLGLHRVENPSHSD
;
A
#
# COMPACT_ATOMS: atom_id res chain seq x y z
N MET A 1 2.99 11.38 6.41
CA MET A 1 1.52 11.09 6.45
C MET A 1 1.07 10.65 5.07
N THR A 2 0.42 9.50 4.96
CA THR A 2 0.11 8.83 3.68
C THR A 2 -1.35 8.36 3.65
N SER A 3 -1.92 8.25 2.45
CA SER A 3 -3.17 7.52 2.20
C SER A 3 -2.82 6.18 1.59
N VAL A 4 -3.32 5.09 2.15
CA VAL A 4 -3.20 3.74 1.60
C VAL A 4 -4.56 3.31 1.10
N MET A 5 -4.66 3.08 -0.20
CA MET A 5 -5.80 2.41 -0.80
C MET A 5 -5.42 0.94 -1.01
N ARG A 6 -6.16 0.05 -0.35
CA ARG A 6 -6.08 -1.39 -0.58
C ARG A 6 -7.30 -1.80 -1.40
N ILE A 7 -7.08 -2.49 -2.51
CA ILE A 7 -8.16 -3.12 -3.28
C ILE A 7 -8.49 -4.46 -2.62
N GLU A 8 -9.75 -4.70 -2.32
CA GLU A 8 -10.25 -6.00 -1.84
C GLU A 8 -10.89 -6.73 -3.02
N ASP A 9 -10.51 -7.99 -3.22
CA ASP A 9 -11.02 -8.78 -4.33
C ASP A 9 -12.50 -9.14 -4.08
N ALA A 10 -13.38 -8.78 -5.01
CA ALA A 10 -14.75 -9.29 -5.04
C ALA A 10 -14.81 -10.66 -5.73
N GLU A 11 -15.65 -11.55 -5.21
CA GLU A 11 -15.94 -12.92 -5.69
C GLU A 11 -16.63 -12.96 -7.08
N VAL A 12 -16.03 -12.35 -8.09
CA VAL A 12 -16.41 -12.56 -9.49
C VAL A 12 -15.16 -13.09 -10.19
N ALA A 13 -15.13 -14.39 -10.47
CA ALA A 13 -13.96 -15.14 -10.95
C ALA A 13 -13.22 -14.48 -12.14
N THR A 14 -13.89 -13.66 -12.96
CA THR A 14 -13.30 -12.95 -14.09
C THR A 14 -12.54 -11.67 -13.70
N GLN A 15 -12.95 -10.97 -12.65
CA GLN A 15 -12.28 -9.76 -12.17
C GLN A 15 -11.00 -10.12 -11.43
N GLU A 16 -11.08 -11.10 -10.52
CA GLU A 16 -9.94 -11.65 -9.78
C GLU A 16 -8.85 -12.15 -10.73
N GLN A 17 -9.21 -12.94 -11.74
CA GLN A 17 -8.25 -13.42 -12.75
C GLN A 17 -7.60 -12.28 -13.55
N TYR A 18 -8.36 -11.23 -13.88
CA TYR A 18 -7.84 -10.07 -14.59
C TYR A 18 -6.85 -9.27 -13.72
N LEU A 19 -7.22 -8.96 -12.48
CA LEU A 19 -6.37 -8.26 -11.53
C LEU A 19 -5.10 -9.06 -11.23
N ARG A 20 -5.21 -10.36 -10.98
CA ARG A 20 -4.07 -11.31 -10.87
C ARG A 20 -3.23 -11.41 -12.14
N GLY A 21 -3.80 -11.16 -13.31
CA GLY A 21 -3.04 -11.06 -14.55
C GLY A 21 -2.20 -9.78 -14.59
N LEU A 22 -2.80 -8.67 -14.17
CA LEU A 22 -2.15 -7.36 -14.12
C LEU A 22 -1.10 -7.23 -13.02
N THR A 23 -1.19 -8.01 -11.94
CA THR A 23 -0.21 -7.96 -10.85
C THR A 23 1.21 -8.09 -11.40
N LYS A 24 1.40 -8.94 -12.42
CA LYS A 24 2.70 -9.27 -13.03
C LYS A 24 3.35 -8.16 -13.85
N THR A 25 2.59 -7.17 -14.31
CA THR A 25 3.08 -6.22 -15.34
C THR A 25 3.00 -4.76 -14.94
N PHE A 26 2.11 -4.40 -14.02
CA PHE A 26 1.94 -3.00 -13.63
C PHE A 26 2.85 -2.65 -12.45
N THR A 27 3.58 -1.54 -12.56
CA THR A 27 4.52 -1.05 -11.53
C THR A 27 4.19 0.37 -11.05
N GLY A 28 3.07 0.93 -11.50
CA GLY A 28 2.69 2.33 -11.30
C GLY A 28 2.97 3.20 -12.52
N ILE A 29 2.40 4.40 -12.55
CA ILE A 29 2.66 5.42 -13.58
C ILE A 29 3.51 6.57 -13.03
N GLU A 30 4.39 7.13 -13.86
CA GLU A 30 5.27 8.23 -13.45
C GLU A 30 4.58 9.60 -13.43
N LYS A 31 3.52 9.77 -14.25
CA LYS A 31 2.80 11.03 -14.41
C LYS A 31 1.30 10.75 -14.58
N PRO A 32 0.42 11.68 -14.15
CA PRO A 32 -1.00 11.57 -14.44
C PRO A 32 -1.25 11.46 -15.95
N LEU A 33 -2.17 10.57 -16.34
CA LEU A 33 -2.72 10.49 -17.70
C LEU A 33 -3.17 11.87 -18.21
N LYS A 34 -2.76 12.20 -19.44
CA LYS A 34 -2.82 13.56 -20.01
C LYS A 34 -4.24 14.09 -20.22
N ASP A 35 -5.16 13.22 -20.62
CA ASP A 35 -6.52 13.59 -21.05
C ASP A 35 -7.61 13.00 -20.15
N ALA A 36 -7.23 12.55 -18.94
CA ALA A 36 -8.13 11.94 -17.98
C ALA A 36 -8.66 12.97 -16.95
N PRO A 37 -9.90 12.81 -16.46
CA PRO A 37 -10.47 13.70 -15.44
C PRO A 37 -9.66 13.69 -14.14
N GLN A 38 -9.37 14.88 -13.62
CA GLN A 38 -8.63 15.05 -12.37
C GLN A 38 -9.58 15.19 -11.17
N CYS A 39 -9.15 14.69 -10.02
CA CYS A 39 -9.84 14.92 -8.74
C CYS A 39 -9.29 16.19 -8.08
N GLY A 40 -10.12 17.22 -7.91
CA GLY A 40 -9.76 18.46 -7.22
C GLY A 40 -9.84 18.35 -5.70
N THR A 41 -10.67 17.45 -5.17
CA THR A 41 -10.89 17.27 -3.72
C THR A 41 -10.84 15.80 -3.29
N LEU A 42 -10.65 15.56 -1.98
CA LEU A 42 -10.74 14.20 -1.40
C LEU A 42 -12.13 13.58 -1.62
N THR A 43 -13.19 14.37 -1.56
CA THR A 43 -14.55 13.88 -1.80
C THR A 43 -14.74 13.40 -3.24
N GLU A 44 -14.21 14.16 -4.22
CA GLU A 44 -14.22 13.76 -5.62
C GLU A 44 -13.37 12.51 -5.85
N LEU A 45 -12.20 12.42 -5.22
CA LEU A 45 -11.37 11.22 -5.27
C LEU A 45 -12.15 9.99 -4.76
N ILE A 46 -12.77 10.08 -3.58
CA ILE A 46 -13.56 8.98 -3.03
C ILE A 46 -14.71 8.60 -3.98
N ALA A 47 -15.44 9.59 -4.52
CA ALA A 47 -16.54 9.34 -5.43
C ALA A 47 -16.09 8.64 -6.73
N GLU A 48 -14.98 9.07 -7.33
CA GLU A 48 -14.43 8.43 -8.53
C GLU A 48 -13.89 7.03 -8.24
N LEU A 49 -13.27 6.80 -7.07
CA LEU A 49 -12.89 5.44 -6.66
C LEU A 49 -14.13 4.55 -6.55
N HIS A 50 -15.20 4.99 -5.85
CA HIS A 50 -16.46 4.23 -5.82
C HIS A 50 -16.99 3.89 -7.23
N ARG A 51 -16.93 4.84 -8.16
CA ARG A 51 -17.34 4.62 -9.55
C ARG A 51 -16.48 3.58 -10.25
N VAL A 52 -15.16 3.71 -10.18
CA VAL A 52 -14.21 2.78 -10.83
C VAL A 52 -14.35 1.37 -10.27
N PHE A 53 -14.52 1.23 -8.95
CA PHE A 53 -14.66 -0.07 -8.31
C PHE A 53 -16.08 -0.65 -8.46
N ALA A 54 -17.09 0.14 -8.82
CA ALA A 54 -18.41 -0.40 -9.15
C ALA A 54 -18.41 -1.21 -10.46
N GLU A 55 -17.47 -0.96 -11.37
CA GLU A 55 -17.34 -1.69 -12.63
C GLU A 55 -16.82 -3.13 -12.41
N ASP A 56 -17.08 -4.00 -13.39
CA ASP A 56 -16.62 -5.41 -13.38
C ASP A 56 -15.10 -5.54 -13.63
N ARG A 57 -14.49 -4.50 -14.20
CA ARG A 57 -13.06 -4.45 -14.52
C ARG A 57 -12.46 -3.16 -14.02
N VAL A 58 -11.58 -3.27 -13.03
CA VAL A 58 -10.88 -2.13 -12.45
C VAL A 58 -9.66 -1.79 -13.31
N ASN A 59 -9.63 -0.59 -13.86
CA ASN A 59 -8.45 -0.06 -14.53
C ASN A 59 -7.46 0.52 -13.49
N ILE A 60 -6.46 -0.27 -13.11
CA ILE A 60 -5.46 0.10 -12.09
C ILE A 60 -4.58 1.30 -12.51
N GLU A 61 -4.36 1.50 -13.81
CA GLU A 61 -3.65 2.67 -14.33
C GLU A 61 -4.46 3.95 -14.07
N TYR A 62 -5.78 3.87 -14.27
CA TYR A 62 -6.69 4.96 -13.98
C TYR A 62 -6.83 5.21 -12.46
N VAL A 63 -6.86 4.16 -11.63
CA VAL A 63 -6.80 4.32 -10.16
C VAL A 63 -5.51 5.05 -9.75
N ASN A 64 -4.36 4.67 -10.32
CA ASN A 64 -3.11 5.37 -10.07
C ASN A 64 -3.20 6.85 -10.49
N HIS A 65 -3.80 7.13 -11.65
CA HIS A 65 -4.05 8.49 -12.11
C HIS A 65 -4.91 9.29 -11.12
N LEU A 66 -6.03 8.74 -10.65
CA LEU A 66 -6.91 9.39 -9.69
C LEU A 66 -6.13 9.77 -8.42
N MET A 67 -5.37 8.82 -7.87
CA MET A 67 -4.51 9.04 -6.70
C MET A 67 -3.45 10.14 -6.95
N MET A 68 -2.84 10.22 -8.13
CA MET A 68 -1.85 11.25 -8.47
C MET A 68 -2.47 12.64 -8.77
N SER A 69 -3.67 12.65 -9.34
CA SER A 69 -4.39 13.86 -9.75
C SER A 69 -4.82 14.68 -8.53
N TYR A 70 -5.30 14.00 -7.47
CA TYR A 70 -5.62 14.64 -6.21
C TYR A 70 -4.41 15.36 -5.62
N LYS A 71 -4.53 16.66 -5.35
CA LYS A 71 -3.51 17.45 -4.64
C LYS A 71 -3.88 17.53 -3.17
N SER A 72 -3.00 17.02 -2.31
CA SER A 72 -3.22 16.94 -0.87
C SER A 72 -3.60 18.29 -0.29
N ASN A 73 -4.74 18.32 0.39
CA ASN A 73 -5.24 19.47 1.11
C ASN A 73 -5.55 19.09 2.56
N ALA A 74 -4.76 19.61 3.50
CA ALA A 74 -4.89 19.28 4.92
C ALA A 74 -6.28 19.56 5.50
N ALA A 75 -7.01 20.56 4.99
CA ALA A 75 -8.35 20.86 5.46
C ALA A 75 -9.33 19.69 5.23
N GLU A 76 -9.09 18.85 4.23
CA GLU A 76 -9.99 17.77 3.83
C GLU A 76 -9.75 16.49 4.63
N TRP A 77 -8.48 16.15 4.90
CA TRP A 77 -8.10 14.89 5.54
C TRP A 77 -7.74 15.00 7.02
N ARG A 78 -7.52 16.21 7.58
CA ARG A 78 -7.06 16.38 8.97
C ARG A 78 -7.98 15.75 10.01
N LYS A 79 -9.29 15.65 9.74
CA LYS A 79 -10.25 14.97 10.64
C LYS A 79 -9.96 13.48 10.85
N PHE A 80 -9.25 12.84 9.92
CA PHE A 80 -8.81 11.44 10.01
C PHE A 80 -7.39 11.29 10.59
N ALA A 81 -6.69 12.40 10.80
CA ALA A 81 -5.29 12.46 11.21
C ALA A 81 -5.11 12.19 12.72
N LYS A 82 -5.38 10.97 13.17
CA LYS A 82 -5.19 10.58 14.56
C LYS A 82 -3.80 9.96 14.69
N PHE A 83 -2.96 10.51 15.56
CA PHE A 83 -1.60 10.01 15.77
C PHE A 83 -1.53 9.22 17.09
N ASP A 84 -0.58 8.31 17.16
CA ASP A 84 -0.17 7.62 18.38
C ASP A 84 1.33 7.85 18.58
N ARG A 85 1.75 7.99 19.85
CA ARG A 85 3.14 8.32 20.18
C ARG A 85 4.12 7.22 19.80
N TYR A 86 3.73 5.96 19.93
CA TYR A 86 4.65 4.82 19.91
C TYR A 86 4.60 4.00 18.63
N ARG A 87 3.52 4.13 17.84
CA ARG A 87 3.33 3.41 16.59
C ARG A 87 2.64 4.27 15.56
N TYR A 88 2.87 3.96 14.29
CA TYR A 88 2.06 4.54 13.23
C TYR A 88 0.61 4.03 13.36
N THR A 89 -0.35 4.84 12.97
CA THR A 89 -1.78 4.50 13.08
C THR A 89 -2.39 4.32 11.70
N ARG A 90 -3.41 3.47 11.59
CA ARG A 90 -4.22 3.28 10.38
C ARG A 90 -5.63 3.80 10.66
N ASN A 91 -6.05 4.85 9.99
CA ASN A 91 -7.32 5.53 10.20
C ASN A 91 -8.21 5.32 8.98
N LEU A 92 -9.31 4.57 9.11
CA LEU A 92 -10.25 4.37 8.01
C LEU A 92 -10.86 5.71 7.56
N VAL A 93 -10.78 5.99 6.26
CA VAL A 93 -11.38 7.16 5.61
C VAL A 93 -12.69 6.77 4.95
N ASP A 94 -12.67 5.67 4.18
CA ASP A 94 -13.82 5.15 3.45
C ASP A 94 -13.67 3.62 3.31
N ALA A 95 -14.74 2.88 3.59
CA ALA A 95 -14.78 1.41 3.52
C ALA A 95 -15.07 0.88 2.10
N GLY A 96 -15.15 1.78 1.12
CA GLY A 96 -15.50 1.48 -0.25
C GLY A 96 -16.87 0.82 -0.37
N ASN A 97 -17.00 0.02 -1.42
CA ASN A 97 -18.18 -0.76 -1.76
C ASN A 97 -17.94 -2.26 -1.58
N GLY A 98 -17.07 -2.64 -0.62
CA GLY A 98 -16.61 -4.01 -0.40
C GLY A 98 -15.51 -4.47 -1.35
N LYS A 99 -15.05 -3.59 -2.26
CA LYS A 99 -13.96 -3.87 -3.22
C LYS A 99 -12.70 -3.05 -2.97
N PHE A 100 -12.73 -2.12 -2.01
CA PHE A 100 -11.54 -1.38 -1.62
C PHE A 100 -11.71 -0.77 -0.24
N ASN A 101 -10.59 -0.50 0.40
CA ASN A 101 -10.50 0.28 1.63
C ASN A 101 -9.57 1.48 1.40
N LEU A 102 -10.05 2.68 1.72
CA LEU A 102 -9.24 3.89 1.74
C LEU A 102 -8.92 4.25 3.19
N MET A 103 -7.64 4.26 3.54
CA MET A 103 -7.16 4.54 4.88
C MET A 103 -6.11 5.63 4.86
N LEU A 104 -6.02 6.38 5.96
CA LEU A 104 -5.01 7.37 6.21
C LEU A 104 -4.05 6.88 7.29
N LEU A 105 -2.76 6.84 6.98
CA LEU A 105 -1.71 6.42 7.88
C LEU A 105 -0.91 7.62 8.39
N CYS A 106 -0.81 7.71 9.72
CA CYS A 106 -0.06 8.73 10.43
C CYS A 106 1.22 8.12 10.99
N TRP A 107 2.35 8.72 10.64
CA TRP A 107 3.69 8.29 11.03
C TRP A 107 4.32 9.45 11.78
N ASN A 108 4.66 9.26 13.05
CA ASN A 108 5.54 10.21 13.75
C ASN A 108 6.99 9.98 13.31
N GLU A 109 7.89 10.83 13.79
CA GLU A 109 9.34 10.69 13.59
C GLU A 109 9.83 9.28 13.92
N GLY A 110 10.74 8.76 13.08
CA GLY A 110 11.33 7.43 13.24
C GLY A 110 10.38 6.23 13.16
N HIS A 111 9.07 6.43 12.94
CA HIS A 111 8.13 5.31 12.80
C HIS A 111 8.39 4.54 11.52
N ALA A 112 8.40 3.21 11.62
CA ALA A 112 8.54 2.31 10.49
C ALA A 112 7.58 1.12 10.62
N SER A 113 7.20 0.53 9.48
CA SER A 113 6.50 -0.75 9.46
C SER A 113 7.49 -1.90 9.63
N ALA A 114 6.97 -3.09 9.92
CA ALA A 114 7.68 -4.32 9.60
C ALA A 114 7.83 -4.46 8.07
N ILE A 115 8.70 -5.39 7.64
CA ILE A 115 8.68 -5.87 6.26
C ILE A 115 7.41 -6.72 6.09
N HIS A 116 6.60 -6.44 5.08
CA HIS A 116 5.31 -7.10 4.87
C HIS A 116 4.91 -7.17 3.39
N ASP A 117 3.98 -8.07 3.11
CA ASP A 117 3.28 -8.25 1.84
C ASP A 117 1.90 -7.56 1.89
N HIS A 118 1.08 -7.79 0.86
CA HIS A 118 -0.27 -7.26 0.74
C HIS A 118 -1.34 -8.34 0.55
N ALA A 119 -1.03 -9.62 0.76
CA ALA A 119 -1.97 -10.75 0.67
C ALA A 119 -2.83 -10.68 -0.61
N ASP A 120 -2.15 -10.78 -1.75
CA ASP A 120 -2.64 -10.74 -3.14
C ASP A 120 -3.42 -9.47 -3.53
N SER A 121 -3.44 -8.45 -2.69
CA SER A 121 -4.14 -7.20 -2.95
C SER A 121 -3.27 -6.17 -3.69
N HIS A 122 -3.90 -5.31 -4.49
CA HIS A 122 -3.24 -4.12 -5.03
C HIS A 122 -3.21 -3.00 -4.00
N CYS A 123 -2.04 -2.38 -3.82
CA CYS A 123 -1.84 -1.29 -2.87
C CYS A 123 -1.34 -0.03 -3.56
N PHE A 124 -2.05 1.07 -3.36
CA PHE A 124 -1.62 2.41 -3.77
C PHE A 124 -1.35 3.25 -2.53
N MET A 125 -0.17 3.82 -2.44
CA MET A 125 0.20 4.72 -1.35
C MET A 125 0.46 6.12 -1.87
N LYS A 126 -0.35 7.09 -1.41
CA LYS A 126 -0.19 8.51 -1.74
C LYS A 126 0.35 9.29 -0.56
N MET A 127 1.45 10.00 -0.74
CA MET A 127 1.94 10.92 0.27
C MET A 127 1.11 12.20 0.36
N LEU A 128 0.58 12.47 1.55
CA LEU A 128 -0.27 13.63 1.83
C LEU A 128 0.50 14.78 2.48
N LYS A 129 1.45 14.47 3.37
CA LYS A 129 2.30 15.47 4.04
C LYS A 129 3.61 14.85 4.47
N GLY A 130 4.71 15.58 4.28
CA GLY A 130 6.06 15.17 4.63
C GLY A 130 6.65 14.22 3.58
N GLU A 131 7.43 13.27 4.06
CA GLU A 131 8.17 12.30 3.25
C GLU A 131 8.11 10.91 3.91
N LEU A 132 8.16 9.85 3.10
CA LEU A 132 8.37 8.47 3.57
C LEU A 132 9.42 7.81 2.67
N THR A 133 10.17 6.85 3.21
CA THR A 133 11.03 5.96 2.44
C THR A 133 10.36 4.61 2.32
N GLU A 134 10.22 4.12 1.08
CA GLU A 134 9.87 2.73 0.77
C GLU A 134 11.16 1.96 0.48
N VAL A 135 11.32 0.81 1.13
CA VAL A 135 12.38 -0.16 0.85
C VAL A 135 11.72 -1.45 0.40
N ARG A 136 12.04 -1.94 -0.80
CA ARG A 136 11.49 -3.19 -1.36
C ARG A 136 12.49 -4.32 -1.19
N TYR A 137 11.98 -5.51 -0.91
CA TYR A 137 12.77 -6.71 -0.70
C TYR A 137 12.30 -7.85 -1.60
N ALA A 138 13.23 -8.71 -2.01
CA ALA A 138 12.89 -9.96 -2.66
C ALA A 138 12.17 -10.89 -1.67
N TRP A 139 11.38 -11.81 -2.19
CA TRP A 139 10.91 -12.95 -1.39
C TRP A 139 12.11 -13.80 -0.94
N PRO A 140 12.07 -14.38 0.27
CA PRO A 140 13.12 -15.27 0.76
C PRO A 140 13.41 -16.40 -0.25
N LYS A 141 14.69 -16.70 -0.49
CA LYS A 141 15.11 -17.70 -1.49
C LYS A 141 15.06 -19.14 -0.99
N ASP A 142 14.86 -19.37 0.32
CA ASP A 142 14.92 -20.71 0.93
C ASP A 142 13.63 -21.19 1.60
N ALA A 143 13.40 -22.49 1.37
CA ALA A 143 12.14 -23.21 1.45
C ALA A 143 11.91 -23.91 2.81
N THR A 144 11.51 -23.15 3.82
CA THR A 144 10.91 -23.71 5.06
C THR A 144 9.49 -23.20 5.35
N VAL A 145 8.87 -22.49 4.40
CA VAL A 145 7.41 -22.36 4.36
C VAL A 145 6.83 -23.68 3.86
N ASN A 146 6.72 -24.64 4.78
CA ASN A 146 5.84 -25.78 4.59
C ASN A 146 4.41 -25.23 4.69
N GLU A 147 3.56 -25.43 3.68
CA GLU A 147 2.14 -25.01 3.75
C GLU A 147 1.40 -25.71 4.92
N ASP A 148 1.95 -26.83 5.39
CA ASP A 148 1.50 -27.60 6.57
C ASP A 148 2.19 -27.19 7.89
N ALA A 149 3.08 -26.19 7.87
CA ALA A 149 3.70 -25.69 9.09
C ALA A 149 2.65 -24.92 9.89
N ALA A 150 1.95 -25.64 10.77
CA ALA A 150 1.17 -25.03 11.84
C ALA A 150 2.04 -23.94 12.48
N ALA A 151 1.48 -22.75 12.65
CA ALA A 151 2.13 -21.68 13.39
C ALA A 151 2.43 -22.20 14.81
N ASN A 152 3.63 -22.75 15.01
CA ASN A 152 4.08 -23.28 16.29
C ASN A 152 4.46 -22.11 17.19
N ILE A 153 3.47 -21.29 17.52
CA ILE A 153 3.60 -20.21 18.48
C ILE A 153 3.77 -20.87 19.85
N GLY A 154 5.01 -20.93 20.35
CA GLY A 154 5.32 -21.40 21.70
C GLY A 154 5.94 -22.80 21.82
N GLN A 155 6.39 -23.42 20.72
CA GLN A 155 7.38 -24.49 20.82
C GLN A 155 8.75 -23.87 20.60
N ASP A 156 9.52 -23.73 21.68
CA ASP A 156 10.95 -23.42 21.63
C ASP A 156 11.65 -24.70 21.16
N PRO A 157 12.16 -24.79 19.92
CA PRO A 157 13.16 -25.80 19.61
C PRO A 157 14.45 -25.25 20.22
N GLU A 158 14.73 -25.61 21.47
CA GLU A 158 16.08 -25.49 22.03
C GLU A 158 17.04 -26.07 20.98
N ASP A 159 17.92 -25.22 20.44
CA ASP A 159 19.05 -25.53 19.56
C ASP A 159 18.82 -25.65 18.04
N GLN A 160 17.80 -25.02 17.44
CA GLN A 160 17.84 -24.71 16.00
C GLN A 160 18.32 -23.27 15.76
N GLU A 161 19.63 -23.12 15.49
CA GLU A 161 20.21 -21.88 14.97
C GLU A 161 19.50 -21.53 13.65
N TYR A 162 18.64 -20.51 13.67
CA TYR A 162 17.97 -20.02 12.48
C TYR A 162 19.01 -19.42 11.53
N SER A 163 19.50 -20.23 10.59
CA SER A 163 20.37 -19.84 9.48
C SER A 163 19.55 -19.23 8.34
N GLY A 164 18.66 -18.28 8.65
CA GLY A 164 17.93 -17.57 7.61
C GLY A 164 18.82 -16.54 6.92
N ASP A 165 18.89 -16.60 5.60
CA ASP A 165 19.57 -15.58 4.81
C ASP A 165 18.95 -14.19 5.03
N GLU A 166 19.77 -13.14 4.98
CA GLU A 166 19.30 -11.76 4.99
C GLU A 166 18.40 -11.48 3.77
N LEU A 167 17.32 -10.71 3.97
CA LEU A 167 16.44 -10.31 2.88
C LEU A 167 17.18 -9.38 1.90
N GLU A 168 17.17 -9.75 0.62
CA GLU A 168 17.76 -8.95 -0.45
C GLU A 168 16.94 -7.66 -0.68
N GLU A 169 17.54 -6.49 -0.43
CA GLU A 169 16.96 -5.19 -0.79
C GLU A 169 16.99 -5.03 -2.33
N LEU A 170 15.80 -4.89 -2.94
CA LEU A 170 15.64 -4.66 -4.38
C LEU A 170 15.75 -3.18 -4.74
N SER A 171 15.15 -2.31 -3.91
CA SER A 171 15.17 -0.88 -4.14
C SER A 171 14.84 -0.08 -2.88
N ARG A 172 15.26 1.18 -2.89
CA ARG A 172 14.93 2.19 -1.87
C ARG A 172 14.50 3.47 -2.56
N THR A 173 13.33 3.98 -2.23
CA THR A 173 12.76 5.15 -2.88
C THR A 173 12.11 6.08 -1.87
N THR A 174 12.40 7.36 -2.02
CA THR A 174 11.81 8.42 -1.21
C THR A 174 10.55 8.96 -1.87
N LEU A 175 9.43 8.90 -1.15
CA LEU A 175 8.12 9.36 -1.59
C LEU A 175 7.84 10.75 -1.00
N ALA A 176 8.00 11.78 -1.84
CA ALA A 176 7.68 13.16 -1.47
C ALA A 176 6.17 13.43 -1.46
N THR A 177 5.76 14.55 -0.86
CA THR A 177 4.34 14.98 -0.84
C THR A 177 3.73 15.02 -2.25
N ASN A 178 2.52 14.48 -2.37
CA ASN A 178 1.76 14.20 -3.60
C ASN A 178 2.29 13.06 -4.49
N GLY A 179 3.46 12.50 -4.20
CA GLY A 179 3.93 11.27 -4.82
C GLY A 179 2.99 10.09 -4.55
N VAL A 180 2.92 9.15 -5.49
CA VAL A 180 2.19 7.90 -5.36
C VAL A 180 3.14 6.76 -5.66
N CYS A 181 3.21 5.74 -4.80
CA CYS A 181 3.80 4.46 -5.13
C CYS A 181 2.73 3.38 -5.21
N TYR A 182 3.06 2.32 -5.93
CA TYR A 182 2.22 1.15 -6.13
C TYR A 182 3.02 -0.10 -5.79
N ILE A 183 2.38 -1.04 -5.10
CA ILE A 183 2.96 -2.35 -4.78
C ILE A 183 1.88 -3.44 -4.77
N ASN A 184 2.30 -4.66 -5.07
CA ASN A 184 1.59 -5.91 -4.85
C ASN A 184 2.64 -7.01 -4.57
N ASP A 185 2.18 -8.22 -4.29
CA ASP A 185 3.05 -9.33 -3.87
C ASP A 185 4.01 -9.82 -4.98
N THR A 186 3.68 -9.60 -6.25
CA THR A 186 4.59 -9.94 -7.36
C THR A 186 5.78 -8.97 -7.47
N LEU A 187 5.68 -7.78 -6.86
CA LEU A 187 6.75 -6.78 -6.80
C LEU A 187 7.66 -6.95 -5.58
N GLY A 188 7.36 -7.92 -4.72
CA GLY A 188 8.13 -8.23 -3.51
C GLY A 188 7.48 -7.72 -2.22
N LEU A 189 8.25 -7.82 -1.14
CA LEU A 189 7.89 -7.30 0.17
C LEU A 189 8.30 -5.83 0.27
N HIS A 190 7.73 -5.08 1.22
CA HIS A 190 8.29 -3.76 1.51
C HIS A 190 8.27 -3.38 2.99
N ARG A 191 9.11 -2.39 3.30
CA ARG A 191 9.10 -1.62 4.54
C ARG A 191 8.89 -0.16 4.20
N VAL A 192 8.04 0.50 4.97
CA VAL A 192 7.80 1.94 4.84
C VAL A 192 8.18 2.62 6.14
N GLU A 193 8.95 3.70 6.04
CA GLU A 193 9.46 4.42 7.20
C GLU A 193 9.40 5.93 7.02
N ASN A 194 9.19 6.64 8.14
CA ASN A 194 9.39 8.07 8.21
C ASN A 194 10.85 8.33 8.65
N PRO A 195 11.73 8.76 7.74
CA PRO A 195 13.14 8.97 8.06
C PRO A 195 13.38 10.26 8.87
N SER A 196 12.35 11.09 9.10
CA SER A 196 12.52 12.32 9.86
C SER A 196 12.91 12.04 11.31
N HIS A 197 13.85 12.84 11.81
CA HIS A 197 14.33 12.87 13.18
C HIS A 197 14.11 14.23 13.87
N SER A 198 13.21 15.05 13.29
CA SER A 198 12.87 16.39 13.79
C SER A 198 11.44 16.77 13.38
N ASP A 199 10.76 17.52 14.26
CA ASP A 199 9.42 18.11 14.07
C ASP A 199 9.37 19.28 13.07
#